data_AF-A0AAU5Q602-F1
#
_entry.id   AF-A0AAU5Q602-F1
#
_cell.length_a   1.000
_cell.length_b   1.000
_cell.length_c   1.000
_cell.angle_alpha   90.00
_cell.angle_beta   90.00
_cell.angle_gamma   90.00
#
_symmetry.space_group_name_H-M   'P 1'
#
loop_
_entity.id
_entity.type
_entity.pdbx_description
1 polymer ?
#
loop_
_entity_poly.entity_id
_entity_poly.type
_entity_poly.pdbx_seq_one_letter_code
_entity_poly.pdbx_strand_id
1 'polypeptide(L)'
;MASSDVRRLFIPTGPGPRWGALAFLLWSLGILGLMTFDYGFRDIWNAEAAAKQRAPATRSLSLAIERPGTYWVSLEYRSDLARSARLDTFIDQEPSRPGAIRVVPNAGRPPEIKRERQGRDYWMSDEQGNWRGTTAARLDLTPGTYRVSTTLREQGVRIAWGPQPDQLKGRAPLFWTIGLSGSGALIGAWGVIARRRAARLIAGN
;
A
#
# COMPACT_ATOMS: atom_id res chain seq x y z
N MET A 1 53.73 -43.96 -33.86
CA MET A 1 53.32 -42.58 -33.57
C MET A 1 51.84 -42.44 -33.91
N ALA A 2 50.95 -42.51 -32.92
CA ALA A 2 49.52 -42.32 -33.11
C ALA A 2 49.17 -40.92 -32.58
N SER A 3 48.71 -40.03 -33.46
CA SER A 3 48.20 -38.71 -33.07
C SER A 3 46.86 -38.90 -32.39
N SER A 4 46.81 -38.66 -31.08
CA SER A 4 45.56 -38.62 -30.34
C SER A 4 44.77 -37.39 -30.78
N ASP A 5 43.72 -37.66 -31.56
CA ASP A 5 42.78 -36.68 -32.06
C ASP A 5 41.89 -36.23 -30.88
N VAL A 6 42.36 -35.23 -30.14
CA VAL A 6 41.62 -34.66 -29.00
C VAL A 6 40.44 -33.87 -29.55
N ARG A 7 39.30 -34.55 -29.75
CA ARG A 7 38.01 -33.90 -29.97
C ARG A 7 37.70 -33.02 -28.76
N ARG A 8 37.98 -31.72 -28.87
CA ARG A 8 37.59 -30.72 -27.89
C ARG A 8 36.07 -30.66 -27.85
N LEU A 9 35.48 -31.30 -26.84
CA LEU A 9 34.05 -31.25 -26.56
C LEU A 9 33.72 -29.82 -26.09
N PHE A 10 33.29 -28.97 -27.01
CA PHE A 10 32.72 -27.66 -26.66
C PHE A 10 31.37 -27.88 -26.01
N ILE A 11 31.34 -27.95 -24.68
CA ILE A 11 30.11 -27.82 -23.92
C ILE A 11 29.83 -26.31 -23.81
N PRO A 12 28.77 -25.77 -24.44
CA PRO A 12 28.43 -24.37 -24.28
C PRO A 12 27.95 -24.14 -22.84
N THR A 13 28.86 -23.71 -21.96
CA THR A 13 28.58 -23.40 -20.54
C THR A 13 28.07 -21.96 -20.33
N GLY A 14 27.76 -21.24 -21.42
CA GLY A 14 27.25 -19.87 -21.37
C GLY A 14 25.71 -19.79 -21.33
N PRO A 15 25.14 -18.67 -20.85
CA PRO A 15 23.70 -18.45 -20.85
C PRO A 15 23.18 -18.38 -22.29
N GLY A 16 22.69 -19.52 -22.77
CA GLY A 16 22.00 -19.64 -24.06
C GLY A 16 20.71 -18.81 -24.10
N PRO A 17 20.06 -18.68 -25.27
CA PRO A 17 18.84 -17.88 -25.44
C PRO A 17 17.71 -18.25 -24.45
N ARG A 18 17.67 -19.51 -24.01
CA ARG A 18 16.73 -20.01 -22.98
C ARG A 18 16.89 -19.34 -21.61
N TRP A 19 18.10 -18.93 -21.23
CA TRP A 19 18.35 -18.23 -19.96
C TRP A 19 17.82 -16.79 -19.98
N GLY A 20 17.95 -16.10 -21.12
CA GLY A 20 17.36 -14.78 -21.31
C GLY A 20 15.84 -14.82 -21.26
N ALA A 21 15.24 -15.83 -21.90
CA ALA A 21 13.79 -16.07 -21.83
C ALA A 21 13.31 -16.36 -20.40
N LEU A 22 14.03 -17.20 -19.65
CA LEU A 22 13.71 -17.48 -18.25
C LEU A 22 13.82 -16.25 -17.35
N ALA A 23 14.88 -15.44 -17.51
CA ALA A 23 15.07 -14.21 -16.75
C ALA A 23 13.95 -13.20 -17.03
N PHE A 24 13.59 -13.01 -18.30
CA PHE A 24 12.49 -12.14 -18.71
C PHE A 24 11.15 -12.63 -18.18
N LEU A 25 10.90 -13.93 -18.22
CA LEU A 25 9.67 -14.53 -17.71
C LEU A 25 9.54 -14.35 -16.20
N LEU A 26 10.61 -14.60 -15.43
CA LEU A 26 10.62 -14.38 -13.98
C LEU A 26 10.43 -12.91 -13.62
N TRP A 27 11.07 -12.00 -14.35
CA TRP A 27 10.89 -10.56 -14.17
C TRP A 27 9.44 -10.12 -14.47
N SER A 28 8.88 -10.59 -15.58
CA SER A 28 7.51 -10.28 -15.99
C SER A 28 6.48 -10.82 -15.00
N LEU A 29 6.66 -12.07 -14.53
CA LEU A 29 5.83 -12.65 -13.47
C LEU A 29 5.95 -11.89 -12.15
N GLY A 30 7.15 -11.42 -11.80
CA GLY A 30 7.37 -10.58 -10.62
C GLY A 30 6.62 -9.24 -10.70
N ILE A 31 6.70 -8.54 -11.84
CA ILE A 31 5.95 -7.29 -12.07
C ILE A 31 4.45 -7.53 -12.07
N LEU A 32 3.98 -8.56 -12.78
CA LEU A 32 2.57 -8.90 -12.84
C LEU A 32 2.04 -9.21 -11.43
N GLY A 33 2.79 -9.96 -10.63
CA GLY A 33 2.46 -10.20 -9.23
C GLY A 33 2.37 -8.90 -8.43
N LEU A 34 3.30 -7.95 -8.62
CA LEU A 34 3.32 -6.68 -7.89
C LEU A 34 2.09 -5.84 -8.25
N MET A 35 1.73 -5.80 -9.53
CA MET A 35 0.54 -5.11 -10.01
C MET A 35 -0.72 -5.77 -9.44
N THR A 36 -0.87 -7.09 -9.54
CA THR A 36 -2.04 -7.79 -8.99
C THR A 36 -2.15 -7.61 -7.48
N PHE A 37 -1.02 -7.59 -6.77
CA PHE A 37 -1.00 -7.28 -5.35
C PHE A 37 -1.49 -5.85 -5.09
N ASP A 38 -0.95 -4.84 -5.78
CA ASP A 38 -1.36 -3.44 -5.59
C ASP A 38 -2.84 -3.23 -5.93
N TYR A 39 -3.32 -3.81 -7.03
CA TYR A 39 -4.74 -3.77 -7.42
C TYR A 39 -5.63 -4.48 -6.39
N GLY A 40 -5.29 -5.70 -5.97
CA GLY A 40 -6.07 -6.42 -4.96
C GLY A 40 -6.09 -5.71 -3.62
N PHE A 41 -4.98 -5.06 -3.23
CA PHE A 41 -4.93 -4.24 -2.02
C PHE A 41 -5.84 -3.02 -2.15
N ARG A 42 -5.81 -2.31 -3.29
CA ARG A 42 -6.71 -1.18 -3.57
C ARG A 42 -8.17 -1.60 -3.55
N ASP A 43 -8.53 -2.75 -4.10
CA ASP A 43 -9.91 -3.24 -4.10
C ASP A 43 -10.40 -3.53 -2.68
N ILE A 44 -9.55 -4.13 -1.83
CA ILE A 44 -9.87 -4.33 -0.40
C ILE A 44 -10.10 -2.98 0.29
N TRP A 45 -9.24 -1.99 0.03
CA TRP A 45 -9.40 -0.64 0.60
C TRP A 45 -10.65 0.08 0.09
N ASN A 46 -10.98 -0.07 -1.19
CA ASN A 46 -12.15 0.55 -1.80
C ASN A 46 -13.44 -0.10 -1.26
N ALA A 47 -13.46 -1.42 -1.11
CA ALA A 47 -14.55 -2.15 -0.48
C ALA A 47 -14.71 -1.76 1.00
N GLU A 48 -13.61 -1.57 1.74
CA GLU A 48 -13.65 -1.06 3.11
C GLU A 48 -14.18 0.38 3.14
N ALA A 49 -13.66 1.25 2.27
CA ALA A 49 -14.13 2.63 2.16
C ALA A 49 -15.64 2.64 1.94
N ALA A 50 -16.18 1.81 1.03
CA ALA A 50 -17.61 1.68 0.81
C ALA A 50 -18.39 1.32 2.10
N ALA A 51 -17.86 0.41 2.92
CA ALA A 51 -18.48 -0.05 4.16
C ALA A 51 -18.41 0.97 5.34
N LYS A 52 -17.61 2.03 5.22
CA LYS A 52 -17.51 3.05 6.28
C LYS A 52 -18.81 3.82 6.45
N GLN A 53 -19.18 4.05 7.69
CA GLN A 53 -20.23 5.00 8.01
C GLN A 53 -19.67 6.43 7.92
N ARG A 54 -20.53 7.39 7.57
CA ARG A 54 -20.13 8.76 7.22
C ARG A 54 -21.03 9.79 7.89
N ALA A 55 -20.43 10.92 8.23
CA ALA A 55 -21.19 12.09 8.65
C ALA A 55 -20.51 13.39 8.25
N PRO A 56 -21.30 14.45 7.95
CA PRO A 56 -20.76 15.77 7.69
C PRO A 56 -19.84 16.23 8.82
N ALA A 57 -18.72 16.87 8.47
CA ALA A 57 -17.77 17.38 9.45
C ALA A 57 -18.35 18.49 10.37
N THR A 58 -19.52 19.02 10.00
CA THR A 58 -20.24 20.07 10.75
C THR A 58 -20.94 19.56 12.00
N ARG A 59 -21.03 18.24 12.22
CA ARG A 59 -21.72 17.64 13.38
C ARG A 59 -20.78 16.77 14.21
N SER A 60 -21.03 16.74 15.51
CA SER A 60 -20.42 15.75 16.40
C SER A 60 -21.28 14.50 16.39
N LEU A 61 -20.67 13.34 16.18
CA LEU A 61 -21.37 12.08 16.00
C LEU A 61 -21.18 11.17 17.20
N SER A 62 -22.25 10.49 17.61
CA SER A 62 -22.19 9.42 18.61
C SER A 62 -22.04 8.07 17.92
N LEU A 63 -20.97 7.35 18.25
CA LEU A 63 -20.64 6.00 17.81
C LEU A 63 -21.00 5.01 18.89
N ALA A 64 -21.91 4.08 18.61
CA ALA A 64 -22.06 2.88 19.43
C ALA A 64 -21.08 1.81 18.92
N ILE A 65 -20.14 1.43 19.76
CA ILE A 65 -19.21 0.33 19.52
C ILE A 65 -19.78 -0.89 20.22
N GLU A 66 -20.15 -1.92 19.46
CA GLU A 66 -20.72 -3.15 20.02
C GLU A 66 -19.65 -4.21 20.27
N ARG A 67 -18.61 -4.24 19.42
CA ARG A 67 -17.52 -5.22 19.48
C ARG A 67 -16.18 -4.52 19.70
N PRO A 68 -15.34 -5.03 20.61
CA PRO A 68 -14.01 -4.51 20.77
C PRO A 68 -13.20 -4.71 19.49
N GLY A 69 -12.32 -3.76 19.18
CA GLY A 69 -11.43 -3.88 18.03
C GLY A 69 -10.74 -2.59 17.68
N THR A 70 -9.92 -2.65 16.64
CA THR A 70 -9.32 -1.46 16.05
C THR A 70 -10.33 -0.82 15.09
N TYR A 71 -10.60 0.47 15.29
CA TYR A 71 -11.41 1.30 14.41
C TYR A 71 -10.55 2.36 13.74
N TRP A 72 -10.87 2.63 12.49
CA TRP A 72 -10.22 3.64 11.68
C TRP A 72 -11.16 4.82 11.52
N VAL A 73 -10.62 6.02 11.72
CA VAL A 73 -11.34 7.27 11.46
C VAL A 73 -10.58 8.04 10.40
N SER A 74 -11.27 8.32 9.31
CA SER A 74 -10.75 9.00 8.14
C SER A 74 -11.44 10.34 7.96
N LEU A 75 -10.69 11.33 7.48
CA LEU A 75 -11.24 12.57 6.96
C LEU A 75 -11.35 12.43 5.44
N GLU A 76 -12.56 12.61 4.93
CA GLU A 76 -12.84 12.60 3.50
C GLU A 76 -13.11 14.02 3.04
N TYR A 77 -12.52 14.38 1.90
CA TYR A 77 -12.71 15.68 1.27
C TYR A 77 -13.05 15.53 -0.22
N ARG A 78 -13.91 16.42 -0.71
CA ARG A 78 -14.27 16.52 -2.12
C ARG A 78 -13.05 16.95 -2.93
N SER A 79 -12.71 16.14 -3.93
CA SER A 79 -11.57 16.39 -4.82
C SER A 79 -11.85 17.45 -5.89
N ASP A 80 -13.13 17.73 -6.13
CA ASP A 80 -13.66 18.65 -7.13
C ASP A 80 -14.14 19.98 -6.52
N LEU A 81 -13.88 20.23 -5.22
CA LEU A 81 -14.06 21.53 -4.59
C LEU A 81 -12.72 22.19 -4.29
N ALA A 82 -12.70 23.52 -4.26
CA ALA A 82 -11.54 24.27 -3.82
C ALA A 82 -11.21 23.92 -2.36
N ARG A 83 -9.94 23.63 -2.08
CA ARG A 83 -9.46 23.31 -0.74
C ARG A 83 -9.17 24.60 0.02
N SER A 84 -9.44 24.58 1.32
CA SER A 84 -8.99 25.66 2.20
C SER A 84 -7.52 25.45 2.56
N ALA A 85 -6.85 26.55 2.93
CA ALA A 85 -5.48 26.48 3.44
C ALA A 85 -5.35 25.57 4.68
N ARG A 86 -6.41 25.42 5.49
CA ARG A 86 -6.42 24.53 6.66
C ARG A 86 -6.47 23.07 6.24
N LEU A 87 -7.29 22.74 5.25
CA LEU A 87 -7.35 21.39 4.69
C LEU A 87 -6.05 21.02 3.99
N ASP A 88 -5.46 21.93 3.22
CA ASP A 88 -4.15 21.72 2.58
C ASP A 88 -3.05 21.49 3.63
N THR A 89 -3.00 22.32 4.68
CA THR A 89 -2.06 22.12 5.79
C THR A 89 -2.23 20.75 6.44
N PHE A 90 -3.46 20.27 6.62
CA PHE A 90 -3.71 18.94 7.19
C PHE A 90 -3.26 17.81 6.27
N ILE A 91 -3.49 17.94 4.96
CA ILE A 91 -3.09 16.95 3.95
C ILE A 91 -1.56 16.86 3.88
N ASP A 92 -0.90 18.02 3.80
CA ASP A 92 0.55 18.15 3.57
C ASP A 92 1.38 17.81 4.81
N GLN A 93 0.81 17.94 6.01
CA GLN A 93 1.48 17.52 7.24
C GLN A 93 1.45 15.98 7.38
N GLU A 94 2.48 15.29 6.88
CA GLU A 94 2.80 13.91 7.26
C GLU A 94 4.06 13.83 8.13
N PRO A 95 4.15 12.96 9.16
CA PRO A 95 3.12 12.05 9.71
C PRO A 95 2.54 12.58 11.05
N SER A 96 2.79 13.84 11.38
CA SER A 96 2.30 14.46 12.60
C SER A 96 0.98 15.16 12.32
N ARG A 97 -0.12 14.39 12.24
CA ARG A 97 -1.49 14.92 12.11
C ARG A 97 -2.25 14.96 13.46
N PRO A 98 -1.73 15.57 14.55
CA PRO A 98 -2.47 15.58 15.80
C PRO A 98 -3.67 16.54 15.72
N GLY A 99 -4.84 16.07 16.14
CA GLY A 99 -5.91 16.94 16.61
C GLY A 99 -6.96 17.37 15.58
N ALA A 100 -6.90 16.90 14.33
CA ALA A 100 -8.00 17.12 13.39
C ALA A 100 -9.26 16.35 13.82
N ILE A 101 -9.10 15.20 14.49
CA ILE A 101 -10.21 14.41 15.02
C ILE A 101 -10.07 14.30 16.55
N ARG A 102 -11.17 14.55 17.25
CA ARG A 102 -11.30 14.32 18.68
C ARG A 102 -12.35 13.23 18.90
N VAL A 103 -11.94 12.17 19.60
CA VAL A 103 -12.81 11.09 20.05
C VAL A 103 -12.87 11.11 21.57
N VAL A 104 -14.07 11.25 22.11
CA VAL A 104 -14.33 11.32 23.55
C VAL A 104 -15.28 10.20 23.92
N PRO A 105 -14.93 9.27 24.81
CA PRO A 105 -15.88 8.29 25.30
C PRO A 105 -16.96 8.99 26.13
N ASN A 106 -18.20 8.52 26.04
CA ASN A 106 -19.27 9.04 26.89
C ASN A 106 -19.09 8.63 28.37
N ALA A 107 -18.36 7.55 28.64
CA ALA A 107 -17.98 7.11 29.97
C ALA A 107 -16.60 6.41 29.94
N GLY A 108 -15.76 6.67 30.95
CA GLY A 108 -14.44 6.03 31.10
C GLY A 108 -13.26 6.88 30.61
N ARG A 109 -12.08 6.25 30.52
CA ARG A 109 -10.83 6.90 30.09
C ARG A 109 -10.82 7.09 28.57
N PRO A 110 -10.37 8.25 28.03
CA PRO A 110 -10.25 8.46 26.60
C PRO A 110 -9.39 7.38 25.93
N PRO A 111 -9.81 6.86 24.76
CA PRO A 111 -9.05 5.86 24.04
C PRO A 111 -7.72 6.44 23.59
N GLU A 112 -6.69 5.60 23.60
CA GLU A 112 -5.38 6.00 23.10
C GLU A 112 -5.45 6.17 21.57
N ILE A 113 -5.15 7.38 21.10
CA ILE A 113 -5.04 7.65 19.66
C ILE A 113 -3.67 7.15 19.21
N LYS A 114 -3.66 5.98 18.58
CA LYS A 114 -2.43 5.45 17.98
C LYS A 114 -2.12 6.28 16.74
N ARG A 115 -0.95 6.92 16.74
CA ARG A 115 -0.44 7.63 15.55
C ARG A 115 -0.19 6.61 14.45
N GLU A 116 -0.92 6.74 13.36
CA GLU A 116 -0.63 5.97 12.15
C GLU A 116 0.47 6.69 11.38
N ARG A 117 1.63 6.05 11.25
CA ARG A 117 2.82 6.65 10.63
C ARG A 117 2.71 6.74 9.10
N GLN A 118 1.72 6.05 8.53
CA GLN A 118 1.37 6.08 7.12
C GLN A 118 -0.15 6.26 7.03
N GLY A 119 -0.61 7.51 6.95
CA GLY A 119 -1.99 7.78 6.58
C GLY A 119 -2.25 7.12 5.23
N ARG A 120 -3.17 6.15 5.19
CA ARG A 120 -3.51 5.50 3.93
C ARG A 120 -4.59 6.31 3.24
N ASP A 121 -4.24 6.83 2.08
CA ASP A 121 -5.15 7.57 1.23
C ASP A 121 -5.97 6.60 0.37
N TYR A 122 -7.25 6.88 0.23
CA TYR A 122 -8.14 6.18 -0.70
C TYR A 122 -8.97 7.18 -1.50
N TRP A 123 -9.52 6.69 -2.61
CA TRP A 123 -10.39 7.44 -3.49
C TRP A 123 -11.73 6.73 -3.58
N MET A 124 -12.82 7.50 -3.57
CA MET A 124 -14.17 6.96 -3.75
C MET A 124 -15.03 7.96 -4.52
N SER A 125 -16.05 7.46 -5.21
CA SER A 125 -17.11 8.29 -5.78
C SER A 125 -18.44 7.86 -5.20
N ASP A 126 -19.31 8.81 -4.93
CA ASP A 126 -20.71 8.59 -4.59
C ASP A 126 -21.60 9.59 -5.33
N GLU A 127 -22.91 9.57 -5.05
CA GLU A 127 -23.89 10.50 -5.63
C GLU A 127 -23.55 11.99 -5.36
N GLN A 128 -22.73 12.25 -4.34
CA GLN A 128 -22.34 13.59 -3.92
C GLN A 128 -20.98 13.99 -4.51
N GLY A 129 -20.34 13.15 -5.32
CA GLY A 129 -19.13 13.47 -6.10
C GLY A 129 -17.92 12.58 -5.78
N ASN A 130 -16.73 13.10 -6.14
CA ASN A 130 -15.47 12.39 -6.01
C ASN A 130 -14.76 12.80 -4.71
N TRP A 131 -14.44 11.83 -3.86
CA TRP A 131 -13.84 12.03 -2.56
C TRP A 131 -12.46 11.40 -2.47
N ARG A 132 -11.59 12.06 -1.72
CA ARG A 132 -10.33 11.50 -1.25
C ARG A 132 -10.39 11.39 0.27
N GLY A 133 -10.15 10.20 0.78
CA GLY A 133 -10.11 9.92 2.20
C GLY A 133 -8.70 9.73 2.68
N THR A 134 -8.37 10.30 3.84
CA THR A 134 -7.09 10.05 4.52
C THR A 134 -7.33 9.60 5.95
N THR A 135 -6.65 8.54 6.37
CA THR A 135 -6.75 8.06 7.76
C THR A 135 -6.14 9.08 8.72
N ALA A 136 -6.96 9.58 9.62
CA ALA A 136 -6.59 10.61 10.58
C ALA A 136 -6.34 10.04 11.98
N ALA A 137 -7.03 8.94 12.34
CA ALA A 137 -6.84 8.28 13.62
C ALA A 137 -7.07 6.77 13.51
N ARG A 138 -6.29 6.02 14.29
CA ARG A 138 -6.50 4.60 14.58
C ARG A 138 -6.72 4.46 16.08
N LEU A 139 -7.84 3.81 16.44
CA LEU A 139 -8.31 3.75 17.82
C LEU A 139 -8.60 2.31 18.17
N ASP A 140 -8.06 1.83 19.28
CA ASP A 140 -8.54 0.58 19.85
C ASP A 140 -9.70 0.91 20.78
N LEU A 141 -10.90 0.51 20.37
CA LEU A 141 -12.14 0.83 21.06
C LEU A 141 -12.69 -0.44 21.71
N THR A 142 -13.13 -0.30 22.96
CA THR A 142 -13.97 -1.28 23.65
C THR A 142 -15.44 -0.97 23.42
N PRO A 143 -16.36 -1.93 23.68
CA PRO A 143 -17.78 -1.66 23.59
C PRO A 143 -18.19 -0.46 24.44
N GLY A 144 -19.01 0.43 23.87
CA GLY A 144 -19.39 1.68 24.51
C GLY A 144 -19.82 2.76 23.51
N THR A 145 -20.23 3.92 24.02
CA THR A 145 -20.59 5.07 23.17
C THR A 145 -19.48 6.11 23.15
N TYR A 146 -19.11 6.59 21.96
CA TYR A 146 -18.05 7.57 21.76
C TYR A 146 -18.55 8.75 20.94
N ARG A 147 -18.18 9.95 21.32
CA ARG A 147 -18.42 11.16 20.55
C ARG A 147 -17.21 11.48 19.68
N VAL A 148 -17.42 11.55 18.37
CA VAL A 148 -16.40 11.95 17.38
C VAL A 148 -16.71 13.34 16.86
N SER A 149 -15.66 14.14 16.69
CA SER A 149 -15.74 15.48 16.14
C SER A 149 -14.46 15.83 15.40
N THR A 150 -14.56 16.78 14.47
CA THR A 150 -13.40 17.33 13.78
C THR A 150 -13.32 18.85 13.93
N THR A 151 -12.11 19.38 13.84
CA THR A 151 -11.84 20.82 13.74
C THR A 151 -11.99 21.35 12.31
N LEU A 152 -11.95 20.48 11.30
CA LEU A 152 -12.10 20.81 9.88
C LEU A 152 -13.57 20.80 9.47
N ARG A 153 -14.32 21.85 9.85
CA ARG A 153 -15.77 21.97 9.63
C ARG A 153 -16.08 22.80 8.39
N GLU A 154 -15.73 22.26 7.23
CA GLU A 154 -15.81 22.98 5.96
C GLU A 154 -16.71 22.24 4.97
N GLN A 155 -17.27 22.95 3.99
CA GLN A 155 -18.08 22.34 2.95
C GLN A 155 -17.23 21.35 2.14
N GLY A 156 -17.78 20.17 1.88
CA GLY A 156 -17.05 19.13 1.18
C GLY A 156 -16.03 18.40 2.04
N VAL A 157 -16.07 18.55 3.37
CA VAL A 157 -15.34 17.70 4.31
C VAL A 157 -16.32 16.87 5.13
N ARG A 158 -16.01 15.59 5.32
CA ARG A 158 -16.78 14.66 6.14
C ARG A 158 -15.88 13.69 6.89
N ILE A 159 -16.44 13.10 7.94
CA ILE A 159 -15.76 12.08 8.74
C ILE A 159 -16.30 10.72 8.31
N ALA A 160 -15.41 9.77 8.07
CA ALA A 160 -15.74 8.38 7.81
C ALA A 160 -15.11 7.48 8.89
N TRP A 161 -15.81 6.44 9.31
CA TRP A 161 -15.30 5.50 10.30
C TRP A 161 -15.76 4.06 10.04
N GLY A 162 -14.99 3.10 10.53
CA GLY A 162 -15.32 1.69 10.45
C GLY A 162 -14.29 0.82 11.19
N PRO A 163 -14.60 -0.47 11.44
CA PRO A 163 -13.63 -1.42 11.96
C PRO A 163 -12.50 -1.65 10.96
N GLN A 164 -11.29 -1.88 11.45
CA GLN A 164 -10.17 -2.28 10.61
C GLN A 164 -10.45 -3.67 9.99
N PRO A 165 -10.29 -3.85 8.66
CA PRO A 165 -10.55 -5.14 8.05
C PRO A 165 -9.48 -6.16 8.45
N ASP A 166 -9.94 -7.39 8.70
CA ASP A 166 -9.08 -8.51 9.13
C ASP A 166 -8.06 -8.93 8.07
N GLN A 167 -8.34 -8.66 6.79
CA GLN A 167 -7.50 -9.04 5.64
C GLN A 167 -6.12 -8.36 5.64
N LEU A 168 -5.92 -7.28 6.42
CA LEU A 168 -4.64 -6.58 6.56
C LEU A 168 -3.66 -7.27 7.52
N LYS A 169 -4.10 -8.30 8.25
CA LYS A 169 -3.26 -9.02 9.21
C LYS A 169 -2.26 -9.97 8.52
N GLY A 170 -2.41 -10.25 7.21
CA GLY A 170 -1.54 -11.13 6.44
C GLY A 170 -0.49 -10.40 5.60
N ARG A 171 0.73 -10.21 6.12
CA ARG A 171 1.88 -9.66 5.37
C ARG A 171 2.53 -10.64 4.37
N ALA A 172 1.97 -11.83 4.20
CA ALA A 172 2.57 -12.90 3.41
C ALA A 172 2.78 -12.60 1.90
N PRO A 173 1.92 -11.84 1.18
CA PRO A 173 2.07 -11.77 -0.27
C PRO A 173 3.28 -10.96 -0.74
N LEU A 174 3.59 -9.83 -0.08
CA LEU A 174 4.59 -8.84 -0.54
C LEU A 174 6.00 -9.42 -0.68
N PHE A 175 6.38 -10.32 0.25
CA PHE A 175 7.70 -10.92 0.30
C PHE A 175 7.96 -11.83 -0.92
N TRP A 176 6.96 -12.61 -1.35
CA TRP A 176 7.07 -13.50 -2.50
C TRP A 176 7.15 -12.72 -3.82
N THR A 177 6.39 -11.64 -3.94
CA THR A 177 6.34 -10.82 -5.15
C THR A 177 7.63 -10.03 -5.39
N ILE A 178 8.18 -9.45 -4.31
CA ILE A 178 9.48 -8.76 -4.34
C ILE A 178 10.61 -9.79 -4.58
N GLY A 179 10.51 -10.98 -3.98
CA GLY A 179 11.48 -12.06 -4.18
C GLY A 179 11.59 -12.51 -5.64
N LEU A 180 10.46 -12.67 -6.36
CA LEU A 180 10.45 -13.09 -7.76
C LEU A 180 10.97 -12.02 -8.72
N SER A 181 10.57 -10.75 -8.52
CA SER A 181 11.05 -9.63 -9.34
C SER A 181 12.54 -9.34 -9.12
N GLY A 182 13.01 -9.38 -7.88
CA GLY A 182 14.43 -9.26 -7.54
C GLY A 182 15.29 -10.38 -8.13
N SER A 183 14.79 -11.62 -8.09
CA SER A 183 15.49 -12.78 -8.66
C SER A 183 15.63 -12.69 -10.18
N GLY A 184 14.58 -12.27 -10.90
CA GLY A 184 14.63 -12.08 -12.36
C GLY A 184 15.67 -11.03 -12.79
N ALA A 185 15.74 -9.90 -12.07
CA ALA A 185 16.72 -8.84 -12.33
C ALA A 185 18.18 -9.31 -12.09
N LEU A 186 18.41 -10.07 -11.01
CA LEU A 186 19.73 -10.60 -10.68
C LEU A 186 20.24 -11.63 -11.72
N ILE A 187 19.36 -12.53 -12.19
CA ILE A 187 19.70 -13.51 -13.23
C ILE A 187 20.03 -12.79 -14.55
N GLY A 188 19.24 -11.76 -14.92
CA GLY A 188 19.50 -10.94 -16.11
C GLY A 188 20.84 -10.21 -16.04
N ALA A 189 21.11 -9.53 -14.91
CA ALA A 189 22.37 -8.82 -14.69
C ALA A 189 23.59 -9.76 -14.72
N TRP A 190 23.50 -10.92 -14.07
CA TRP A 190 24.55 -11.93 -14.11
C TRP A 190 24.81 -12.43 -15.54
N GLY A 191 23.76 -12.69 -16.32
CA GLY A 191 23.88 -13.10 -17.72
C GLY A 191 24.61 -12.08 -18.60
N VAL A 192 24.35 -10.78 -18.40
CA VAL A 192 25.05 -9.68 -19.09
C VAL A 192 26.51 -9.59 -18.66
N ILE A 193 26.80 -9.69 -17.37
CA ILE A 193 28.16 -9.65 -16.82
C ILE A 193 28.98 -10.84 -17.35
N ALA A 194 28.41 -12.04 -17.34
CA ALA A 194 29.05 -13.26 -17.84
C ALA A 194 29.38 -13.15 -19.33
N ARG A 195 28.44 -12.65 -20.16
CA ARG A 195 28.69 -12.41 -21.60
C ARG A 195 29.78 -11.37 -21.84
N ARG A 196 29.78 -10.25 -21.10
CA ARG A 196 30.82 -9.22 -21.23
C ARG A 196 32.20 -9.74 -20.85
N ARG A 197 32.30 -10.59 -19.83
CA ARG A 197 33.57 -11.24 -19.45
C ARG A 197 34.06 -12.21 -20.52
N ALA A 198 33.17 -13.05 -21.05
CA ALA A 198 33.51 -13.98 -22.13
C ALA A 198 34.00 -13.24 -23.39
N ALA A 199 33.32 -12.16 -23.80
CA ALA A 199 33.72 -11.36 -24.96
C ALA A 199 35.11 -10.71 -24.78
N ARG A 200 35.44 -10.22 -23.58
CA ARG A 200 36.78 -9.65 -23.30
C ARG A 200 37.89 -10.70 -23.32
N LEU A 201 37.63 -11.91 -22.83
CA LEU A 201 38.59 -13.01 -22.86
C LEU A 201 38.86 -13.50 -24.30
N ILE A 202 37.87 -13.40 -25.18
CA ILE A 202 38.02 -13.77 -26.60
C ILE A 202 38.72 -12.66 -27.39
N ALA A 203 38.47 -11.38 -27.08
CA ALA A 203 39.07 -10.24 -27.78
C ALA A 203 40.48 -9.86 -27.27
N GLY A 204 40.89 -10.40 -26.12
CA GLY A 204 42.22 -10.20 -25.53
C GLY A 204 43.23 -11.30 -25.84
N ASN A 205 42.86 -12.28 -26.66
CA ASN A 205 43.71 -13.30 -27.29
C ASN A 205 43.74 -13.06 -28.80
#